data_AF-A0A7S2YDH8-F1
#
_entry.id   AF-A0A7S2YDH8-F1
#
_cell.length_a   1.000
_cell.length_b   1.000
_cell.length_c   1.000
_cell.angle_alpha   90.00
_cell.angle_beta   90.00
_cell.angle_gamma   90.00
#
_symmetry.space_group_name_H-M   'P 1'
#
loop_
_entity.id
_entity.type
_entity.pdbx_description
1 polymer ?
#
loop_
_entity_poly.entity_id
_entity_poly.type
_entity_poly.pdbx_seq_one_letter_code
_entity_poly.pdbx_strand_id
1 'polypeptide(L)'
;MTPSAKPVRVVLENTCDGPFTYDVSGKDVVYVGRGDLHDDKYNSLVKVADFRNWVELEETEHLGFRIHQDICPYTLRVYPTEELEDDHHTLRPFFITIAVASVFAFSIAMFFVYDRLVERRQKLVMTTATTNLALVSSLFPKQVRDRVYAAE
;
A
#
# COMPACT_ATOMS: atom_id res chain seq x y z
N MET A 1 27.03 -5.79 6.25
CA MET A 1 25.95 -6.44 7.02
C MET A 1 24.90 -6.88 6.03
N THR A 2 24.87 -8.17 5.69
CA THR A 2 23.76 -8.74 4.91
C THR A 2 22.49 -8.59 5.75
N PRO A 3 21.35 -8.16 5.15
CA PRO A 3 20.09 -8.14 5.89
C PRO A 3 19.84 -9.57 6.39
N SER A 4 19.82 -9.74 7.71
CA SER A 4 19.46 -11.00 8.34
C SER A 4 18.05 -11.32 7.87
N ALA A 5 17.89 -12.42 7.12
CA ALA A 5 16.56 -12.88 6.72
C ALA A 5 15.70 -13.03 7.99
N LYS A 6 14.44 -12.59 7.96
CA LYS A 6 13.54 -12.75 9.10
C LYS A 6 13.30 -14.24 9.36
N PRO A 7 13.17 -14.65 10.64
CA PRO A 7 13.04 -16.05 11.00
C PRO A 7 11.76 -16.65 10.40
N VAL A 8 11.84 -17.89 9.94
CA VAL A 8 10.67 -18.74 9.66
C VAL A 8 10.59 -19.84 10.70
N ARG A 9 9.37 -20.25 11.05
CA ARG A 9 9.16 -21.35 11.97
C ARG A 9 9.05 -22.65 11.20
N VAL A 10 9.93 -23.59 11.51
CA VAL A 10 10.06 -24.85 10.79
C VAL A 10 9.77 -26.00 11.74
N VAL A 11 8.82 -26.84 11.36
CA VAL A 11 8.43 -28.05 12.10
C VAL A 11 8.89 -29.24 11.28
N LEU A 12 9.80 -30.01 11.86
CA LEU A 12 10.32 -31.23 11.30
C LEU A 12 9.62 -32.41 11.96
N GLU A 13 8.78 -33.10 11.22
CA GLU A 13 7.97 -34.22 11.71
C GLU A 13 8.48 -35.54 11.13
N ASN A 14 8.67 -36.54 11.99
CA ASN A 14 8.89 -37.92 11.58
C ASN A 14 7.92 -38.87 12.29
N THR A 15 7.74 -40.06 11.72
CA THR A 15 6.84 -41.08 12.29
C THR A 15 7.39 -41.77 13.55
N CYS A 16 8.66 -41.56 13.88
CA CYS A 16 9.37 -42.32 14.92
C CYS A 16 9.50 -41.53 16.23
N ASP A 17 9.86 -40.26 16.15
CA ASP A 17 10.13 -39.38 17.30
C ASP A 17 9.10 -38.24 17.42
N GLY A 18 8.28 -38.03 16.39
CA GLY A 18 7.28 -36.97 16.33
C GLY A 18 7.87 -35.62 15.85
N PRO A 19 7.12 -34.52 16.01
CA PRO A 19 7.53 -33.22 15.53
C PRO A 19 8.56 -32.52 16.44
N PHE A 20 9.45 -31.76 15.81
CA PHE A 20 10.42 -30.86 16.44
C PHE A 20 10.35 -29.49 15.77
N THR A 21 10.41 -28.43 16.56
CA THR A 21 10.30 -27.06 16.05
C THR A 21 11.64 -26.32 16.13
N TYR A 22 11.94 -25.59 15.05
CA TYR A 22 13.12 -24.76 14.87
C TYR A 22 12.74 -23.39 14.34
N ASP A 23 13.51 -22.37 14.73
CA ASP A 23 13.49 -21.05 14.08
C ASP A 23 14.69 -20.94 13.15
N VAL A 24 14.44 -20.62 11.88
CA VAL A 24 15.46 -20.55 10.84
C VAL A 24 15.54 -19.13 10.30
N SER A 25 16.67 -18.46 10.51
CA SER A 25 16.96 -17.09 10.08
C SER A 25 18.21 -17.08 9.20
N GLY A 26 18.03 -17.24 7.89
CA GLY A 26 19.14 -17.27 6.95
C GLY A 26 20.04 -18.49 7.15
N LYS A 27 21.23 -18.30 7.72
CA LYS A 27 22.17 -19.39 8.05
C LYS A 27 22.05 -19.87 9.50
N ASP A 28 21.33 -19.12 10.33
CA ASP A 28 21.19 -19.42 11.74
C ASP A 28 19.94 -20.28 11.98
N VAL A 29 20.12 -21.37 12.75
CA VAL A 29 19.05 -22.30 13.12
C VAL A 29 19.03 -22.44 14.63
N VAL A 30 17.88 -22.17 15.24
CA VAL A 30 17.68 -22.23 16.69
C VAL A 30 16.65 -23.30 17.00
N TYR A 31 16.99 -24.25 17.87
CA TYR A 31 16.03 -25.25 18.34
C TYR A 31 15.08 -24.62 19.36
N VAL A 32 13.78 -24.71 19.09
CA VAL A 32 12.72 -24.14 19.94
C VAL A 32 12.25 -25.19 20.95
N GLY A 33 12.00 -26.42 20.50
CA GLY A 33 11.52 -27.48 21.36
C GLY A 33 10.91 -28.67 20.64
N ARG A 34 10.53 -29.69 21.41
CA ARG A 34 9.81 -30.86 20.91
C ARG A 34 8.31 -30.55 20.83
N GLY A 35 7.67 -31.07 19.80
CA GLY A 35 6.29 -30.75 19.46
C GLY A 35 6.20 -29.81 18.27
N ASP A 36 4.97 -29.63 17.81
CA ASP A 36 4.63 -28.57 16.87
C ASP A 36 4.34 -27.28 17.67
N LEU A 37 5.29 -26.34 17.64
CA LEU A 37 5.27 -25.08 18.39
C LEU A 37 5.10 -23.86 17.47
N HIS A 38 4.48 -24.07 16.29
CA HIS A 38 4.06 -22.97 15.44
C HIS A 38 2.94 -22.15 16.09
N ASP A 39 2.79 -20.92 15.60
CA ASP A 39 1.67 -20.07 15.98
C ASP A 39 0.44 -20.44 15.14
N ASP A 40 -0.66 -20.74 15.83
CA ASP A 40 -1.93 -21.14 15.23
C ASP A 40 -2.49 -20.11 14.23
N LYS A 41 -2.11 -18.83 14.37
CA LYS A 41 -2.52 -17.78 13.44
C LYS A 41 -2.08 -18.05 11.99
N TYR A 42 -1.04 -18.87 11.81
CA TYR A 42 -0.43 -19.16 10.53
C TYR A 42 -0.77 -20.53 9.95
N ASN A 43 -1.74 -21.25 10.54
CA ASN A 43 -2.11 -22.61 10.11
C ASN A 43 -2.49 -22.68 8.63
N SER A 44 -3.10 -21.62 8.10
CA SER A 44 -3.50 -21.50 6.69
C SER A 44 -2.34 -21.18 5.73
N LEU A 45 -1.20 -20.75 6.25
CA LEU A 45 -0.04 -20.29 5.46
C LEU A 45 1.10 -21.32 5.40
N VAL A 46 0.86 -22.52 5.91
CA VAL A 46 1.85 -23.61 5.91
C VAL A 46 2.34 -23.95 4.51
N LYS A 47 3.65 -24.15 4.38
CA LYS A 47 4.28 -24.79 3.22
C LYS A 47 4.85 -26.13 3.64
N VAL A 48 4.41 -27.19 2.97
CA VAL A 48 4.82 -28.55 3.27
C VAL A 48 5.78 -29.04 2.20
N ALA A 49 6.91 -29.58 2.62
CA ALA A 49 7.84 -30.32 1.77
C ALA A 49 7.99 -31.74 2.30
N ASP A 50 7.69 -32.73 1.46
CA ASP A 50 7.95 -34.13 1.74
C ASP A 50 9.28 -34.51 1.13
N PHE A 51 10.23 -34.92 1.97
CA PHE A 51 11.57 -35.28 1.53
C PHE A 51 11.59 -36.56 0.69
N ARG A 52 10.55 -37.41 0.74
CA ARG A 52 10.43 -38.61 -0.09
C ARG A 52 10.46 -38.29 -1.59
N ASN A 53 9.88 -37.16 -1.97
CA ASN A 53 9.81 -36.73 -3.37
C ASN A 53 11.08 -36.00 -3.82
N TRP A 54 11.99 -35.69 -2.90
CA TRP A 54 13.22 -34.92 -3.18
C TRP A 54 14.44 -35.84 -3.35
N VAL A 55 14.31 -37.14 -3.07
CA VAL A 55 15.35 -38.17 -3.28
C VAL A 55 15.70 -38.39 -4.76
N GLU A 56 14.89 -37.89 -5.68
CA GLU A 56 15.18 -37.92 -7.13
C GLU A 56 16.16 -36.81 -7.57
N LEU A 57 16.52 -35.88 -6.67
CA LEU A 57 17.65 -34.97 -6.88
C LEU A 57 18.90 -35.66 -6.30
N GLU A 58 19.74 -36.19 -7.19
CA GLU A 58 21.12 -36.60 -6.88
C GLU A 58 21.79 -35.61 -5.93
N GLU A 59 22.59 -36.13 -4.99
CA GLU A 59 23.43 -35.39 -4.02
C GLU A 59 22.84 -35.08 -2.64
N THR A 60 22.08 -36.00 -2.05
CA THR A 60 21.92 -36.02 -0.57
C THR A 60 23.24 -36.27 0.18
N GLU A 61 24.34 -36.61 -0.50
CA GLU A 61 25.69 -36.65 0.08
C GLU A 61 26.23 -35.27 0.49
N HIS A 62 25.78 -34.17 -0.13
CA HIS A 62 26.29 -32.83 0.19
C HIS A 62 25.66 -32.18 1.43
N LEU A 63 24.59 -32.76 1.96
CA LEU A 63 23.87 -32.21 3.11
C LEU A 63 24.43 -32.70 4.46
N GLY A 64 25.38 -33.64 4.46
CA GLY A 64 26.09 -34.09 5.66
C GLY A 64 25.21 -34.83 6.69
N PHE A 65 23.91 -34.97 6.43
CA PHE A 65 22.97 -35.71 7.26
C PHE A 65 22.55 -37.00 6.56
N ARG A 66 22.52 -38.13 7.29
CA ARG A 66 21.91 -39.38 6.83
C ARG A 66 20.47 -39.41 7.33
N ILE A 67 19.53 -38.91 6.52
CA ILE A 67 18.11 -39.10 6.82
C ILE A 67 17.72 -40.52 6.38
N HIS A 68 17.37 -41.38 7.34
CA HIS A 68 16.82 -42.71 7.08
C HIS A 68 15.37 -42.61 6.57
N GLN A 69 15.20 -42.23 5.30
CA GLN A 69 13.86 -42.10 4.69
C GLN A 69 13.13 -43.44 4.52
N ASP A 70 13.88 -44.55 4.55
CA ASP A 70 13.34 -45.91 4.35
C ASP A 70 12.52 -46.40 5.54
N ILE A 71 12.77 -45.85 6.74
CA ILE A 71 12.18 -46.31 8.01
C ILE A 71 11.36 -45.20 8.66
N CYS A 72 11.92 -43.98 8.75
CA CYS A 72 11.31 -42.84 9.42
C CYS A 72 11.30 -41.66 8.43
N PRO A 73 10.27 -41.54 7.59
CA PRO A 73 10.19 -40.47 6.62
C PRO A 73 9.95 -39.14 7.34
N TYR A 74 10.62 -38.11 6.85
CA TYR A 74 10.52 -36.77 7.39
C TYR A 74 9.61 -35.90 6.52
N THR A 75 8.79 -35.10 7.17
CA THR A 75 7.98 -34.05 6.55
C THR A 75 8.40 -32.71 7.15
N LEU A 76 8.71 -31.75 6.29
CA LEU A 76 9.03 -30.38 6.69
C LEU A 76 7.79 -29.52 6.53
N ARG A 77 7.41 -28.79 7.58
CA ARG A 77 6.34 -27.80 7.55
C ARG A 77 6.92 -26.45 7.91
N VAL A 78 6.78 -25.48 7.03
CA VAL A 78 7.30 -24.13 7.21
C VAL A 78 6.15 -23.18 7.40
N TYR A 79 6.22 -22.38 8.46
CA TYR A 79 5.26 -21.37 8.85
C TYR A 79 5.95 -20.00 8.90
N PRO A 80 5.24 -18.93 8.53
CA PRO A 80 5.71 -17.58 8.79
C PRO A 80 5.80 -17.32 10.31
N THR A 81 6.58 -16.30 10.67
CA THR A 81 6.65 -15.77 12.04
C THR A 81 6.09 -14.35 12.06
N GLU A 82 5.81 -13.84 13.26
CA GLU A 82 5.38 -12.45 13.43
C GLU A 82 6.41 -11.44 12.93
N GLU A 83 7.69 -11.72 13.12
CA GLU A 83 8.77 -10.86 12.61
C GLU A 83 8.82 -10.83 11.07
N LEU A 84 8.50 -11.95 10.43
CA LEU A 84 8.39 -12.02 8.98
C LEU A 84 7.14 -11.29 8.48
N GLU A 85 6.02 -11.43 9.20
CA GLU A 85 4.77 -10.75 8.90
C GLU A 85 4.92 -9.23 9.01
N ASP A 86 5.47 -8.71 10.11
CA ASP A 86 5.66 -7.26 10.33
C ASP A 86 6.53 -6.61 9.25
N ASP A 87 7.55 -7.32 8.77
CA ASP A 87 8.41 -6.85 7.68
C ASP A 87 7.64 -6.71 6.35
N HIS A 88 6.69 -7.62 6.10
CA HIS A 88 5.89 -7.65 4.86
C HIS A 88 4.60 -6.82 4.96
N HIS A 89 4.00 -6.70 6.15
CA HIS A 89 2.80 -5.89 6.43
C HIS A 89 3.19 -4.43 6.71
N THR A 90 3.87 -3.78 5.78
CA THR A 90 4.18 -2.35 5.92
C THR A 90 3.01 -1.49 5.45
N LEU A 91 2.59 -0.50 6.26
CA LEU A 91 1.63 0.57 5.90
C LEU A 91 2.16 1.55 4.84
N ARG A 92 3.31 1.26 4.23
CA ARG A 92 3.93 2.08 3.17
C ARG A 92 2.97 2.43 2.03
N PRO A 93 2.20 1.50 1.43
CA PRO A 93 1.28 1.85 0.35
C PRO A 93 0.16 2.77 0.86
N PHE A 94 -0.28 2.65 2.11
CA PHE A 94 -1.30 3.51 2.70
C PHE A 94 -0.82 4.97 2.84
N PHE A 95 0.42 5.19 3.29
CA PHE A 95 0.97 6.54 3.36
C PHE A 95 1.18 7.16 1.98
N ILE A 96 1.62 6.37 1.00
CA ILE A 96 1.81 6.83 -0.37
C ILE A 96 0.46 7.22 -1.01
N THR A 97 -0.59 6.43 -0.82
CA THR A 97 -1.92 6.75 -1.37
C THR A 97 -2.50 8.01 -0.77
N ILE A 98 -2.35 8.22 0.55
CA ILE A 98 -2.76 9.46 1.22
C ILE A 98 -1.98 10.67 0.69
N ALA A 99 -0.67 10.56 0.54
CA ALA A 99 0.16 11.62 0.00
C ALA A 99 -0.29 12.03 -1.41
N VAL A 100 -0.49 11.05 -2.31
CA VAL A 100 -0.98 11.31 -3.67
C VAL A 100 -2.38 11.94 -3.65
N ALA A 101 -3.31 11.41 -2.87
CA ALA A 101 -4.66 11.96 -2.73
C ALA A 101 -4.65 13.43 -2.24
N SER A 102 -3.74 13.76 -1.31
CA SER A 102 -3.59 15.13 -0.81
C SER A 102 -3.14 16.12 -1.88
N VAL A 103 -2.25 15.70 -2.78
CA VAL A 103 -1.75 16.55 -3.89
C VAL A 103 -2.89 16.83 -4.88
N PHE A 104 -3.70 15.82 -5.19
CA PHE A 104 -4.89 16.01 -6.02
C PHE A 104 -5.92 16.92 -5.36
N ALA A 105 -6.23 16.71 -4.08
CA ALA A 105 -7.16 17.55 -3.34
C ALA A 105 -6.69 19.01 -3.27
N PHE A 106 -5.39 19.24 -3.06
CA PHE A 106 -4.80 20.58 -3.08
C PHE A 106 -4.92 21.24 -4.46
N SER A 107 -4.65 20.50 -5.53
CA SER A 107 -4.78 20.99 -6.90
C SER A 107 -6.23 21.39 -7.21
N ILE A 108 -7.21 20.57 -6.83
CA ILE A 108 -8.64 20.86 -6.97
C ILE A 108 -9.01 22.12 -6.17
N ALA A 109 -8.57 22.23 -4.91
CA ALA A 109 -8.83 23.39 -4.08
C ALA A 109 -8.26 24.68 -4.71
N MET A 110 -7.07 24.62 -5.31
CA MET A 110 -6.48 25.76 -6.02
C MET A 110 -7.34 26.19 -7.21
N PHE A 111 -7.85 25.26 -8.02
CA PHE A 111 -8.77 25.57 -9.12
C PHE A 111 -10.08 26.21 -8.61
N PHE A 112 -10.68 25.68 -7.55
CA PHE A 112 -11.89 26.28 -6.96
C PHE A 112 -11.65 27.70 -6.44
N VAL A 113 -10.51 27.93 -5.78
CA VAL A 113 -10.15 29.27 -5.30
C VAL A 113 -9.96 30.22 -6.48
N TYR A 114 -9.28 29.77 -7.54
CA TYR A 114 -9.10 30.55 -8.75
C TYR A 114 -10.44 30.93 -9.38
N ASP A 115 -11.34 29.97 -9.60
CA ASP A 115 -12.67 30.22 -10.18
C ASP A 115 -13.49 31.19 -9.32
N ARG A 116 -13.47 31.04 -7.99
CA ARG A 116 -14.17 31.96 -7.07
C ARG A 116 -13.60 33.38 -7.12
N LEU A 117 -12.28 33.53 -7.24
CA LEU A 117 -11.63 34.83 -7.36
C LEU A 117 -11.94 35.48 -8.72
N VAL A 118 -11.94 34.70 -9.80
CA VAL A 118 -12.30 35.16 -11.15
C VAL A 118 -13.77 35.56 -11.21
N GLU A 119 -14.68 34.75 -10.67
CA GLU A 119 -16.11 35.04 -10.61
C GLU A 119 -16.40 36.32 -9.81
N ARG A 120 -15.68 36.54 -8.69
CA ARG A 120 -15.76 37.80 -7.93
C ARG A 120 -15.30 38.99 -8.75
N ARG A 121 -14.18 38.87 -9.49
CA ARG A 121 -13.69 39.94 -10.37
C ARG A 121 -14.68 40.25 -11.49
N GLN A 122 -15.24 39.23 -12.14
CA GLN A 122 -16.23 39.39 -13.21
C GLN A 122 -17.51 40.06 -12.70
N LYS A 123 -18.01 39.64 -11.52
CA LYS A 123 -19.17 40.29 -10.87
C LYS A 123 -18.91 41.77 -10.59
N LEU A 124 -17.72 42.12 -10.07
CA LEU A 124 -17.35 43.49 -9.75
C LEU A 124 -17.25 44.40 -11.00
N VAL A 125 -16.69 43.88 -12.11
CA VAL A 125 -16.61 44.62 -13.38
C VAL A 125 -18.00 44.78 -14.00
N MET A 126 -18.85 43.76 -13.95
CA MET A 126 -20.22 43.82 -14.46
C MET A 126 -21.06 44.85 -13.71
N THR A 127 -20.95 44.92 -12.38
CA THR A 127 -21.62 45.96 -11.59
C THR A 127 -21.11 47.35 -11.94
N THR A 128 -19.82 47.55 -12.13
CA THR A 128 -19.26 48.87 -12.50
C THR A 128 -19.76 49.33 -13.89
N ALA A 129 -19.91 48.40 -14.84
CA ALA A 129 -20.42 48.71 -16.16
C ALA A 129 -21.92 49.10 -16.15
N THR A 130 -22.75 48.45 -15.33
CA THR A 130 -24.18 48.77 -15.23
C THR A 130 -24.44 50.10 -14.54
N THR A 131 -23.66 50.47 -13.51
CA THR A 131 -23.77 51.81 -12.90
C THR A 131 -23.37 52.91 -13.87
N ASN A 132 -22.31 52.72 -14.66
CA ASN A 132 -21.90 53.70 -15.66
C ASN A 132 -22.94 53.87 -16.79
N LEU A 133 -23.57 52.78 -17.24
CA LEU A 133 -24.68 52.83 -18.21
C LEU A 133 -25.93 53.52 -17.63
N ALA A 134 -26.24 53.30 -16.36
CA ALA A 134 -27.33 53.98 -15.66
C ALA A 134 -27.04 55.47 -15.45
N LEU A 135 -25.79 55.82 -15.14
CA LEU A 135 -25.34 57.21 -15.00
C LEU A 135 -25.41 57.95 -16.34
N VAL A 136 -24.88 57.38 -17.42
CA VAL A 136 -24.91 58.00 -18.75
C VAL A 136 -26.35 58.16 -19.26
N SER A 137 -27.25 57.20 -18.99
CA SER A 137 -28.67 57.32 -19.35
C SER A 137 -29.46 58.30 -18.46
N SER A 138 -29.00 58.55 -17.24
CA SER A 138 -29.58 59.58 -16.35
C SER A 138 -29.08 61.00 -16.66
N LEU A 139 -27.82 61.15 -17.08
CA LEU A 139 -27.20 62.44 -17.43
C LEU A 139 -27.59 62.91 -18.83
N PHE A 140 -27.97 62.00 -19.73
CA PHE A 140 -28.54 62.33 -21.02
C PHE A 140 -29.93 61.70 -21.17
N PRO A 141 -30.98 62.36 -20.63
CA PRO A 141 -32.35 61.91 -20.84
C PRO A 141 -32.68 61.91 -22.34
N LYS A 142 -33.51 60.96 -22.77
CA LYS A 142 -33.93 60.76 -24.17
C LYS A 142 -34.36 62.09 -24.85
N GLN A 143 -34.90 63.03 -24.07
CA GLN A 143 -35.30 64.37 -24.51
C GLN A 143 -34.19 65.27 -25.06
N VAL A 144 -32.91 65.07 -24.72
CA VAL A 144 -31.81 65.86 -25.30
C VAL A 144 -31.37 65.29 -26.64
N ARG A 145 -31.34 63.95 -26.75
CA ARG A 145 -31.02 63.25 -28.00
C ARG A 145 -32.07 63.52 -29.08
N ASP A 146 -33.36 63.48 -28.71
CA ASP A 146 -34.46 63.69 -29.66
C ASP A 146 -34.53 65.16 -30.13
N ARG A 147 -34.00 66.12 -29.36
CA ARG A 147 -33.89 67.53 -29.78
C ARG A 147 -32.75 67.79 -30.76
N VAL A 148 -31.67 67.02 -30.72
CA VAL A 148 -30.54 67.18 -31.65
C VAL A 148 -30.88 66.58 -33.02
N TYR A 149 -31.64 65.48 -33.07
CA TYR A 149 -32.11 64.89 -34.34
C TYR A 149 -33.34 65.59 -34.95
N ALA A 150 -34.05 66.43 -34.19
CA ALA A 150 -35.18 67.21 -34.69
C ALA A 150 -34.82 68.66 -35.10
N ALA A 151 -33.56 69.05 -34.93
CA ALA A 151 -33.04 70.38 -35.31
C ALA A 151 -32.28 70.37 -36.65
N GLU A 152 -32.42 69.29 -37.43
CA GLU A 152 -31.96 69.14 -38.81
C GLU A 152 -33.19 68.93 -39.71
#